data_AF-A0A965D541-F1
#
_entry.id   AF-A0A965D541-F1
#
_cell.length_a   1.000
_cell.length_b   1.000
_cell.length_c   1.000
_cell.angle_alpha   90.00
_cell.angle_beta   90.00
_cell.angle_gamma   90.00
#
_symmetry.space_group_name_H-M   'P 1'
#
loop_
_entity.id
_entity.type
_entity.pdbx_description
1 polymer ?
#
loop_
_entity_poly.entity_id
_entity_poly.type
_entity_poly.pdbx_seq_one_letter_code
_entity_poly.pdbx_strand_id
1 'polypeptide(L)'
;MLGFGSRHLLFLAVTLATAISGLAYYFALWPVYPLVGFGVIMAVGVKDLLQRRHAVLRNYPLLGHVRYFLELIRPEIRQYFLEADDEEVPFSRESRAIVYQRAKNVEDKRPFGTKKNIYGSGYQWITHSIRPNKIEDTNFRVKIGGPACEKPYEASLYNISAMSFGALSANAIAALNRG
;
A
#
# COMPACT_ATOMS: atom_id res chain seq x y z
N MET A 1 7.11 3.37 -23.19
CA MET A 1 8.25 3.90 -22.42
C MET A 1 8.40 5.38 -22.74
N LEU A 2 7.90 6.29 -21.89
CA LEU A 2 8.09 7.72 -22.09
C LEU A 2 9.57 8.04 -21.83
N GLY A 3 10.29 8.46 -22.87
CA GLY A 3 11.73 8.72 -22.83
C GLY A 3 12.11 9.76 -21.77
N PHE A 4 13.38 9.75 -21.35
CA PHE A 4 13.92 10.63 -20.31
C PHE A 4 13.55 12.11 -20.48
N GLY A 5 13.40 12.59 -21.73
CA GLY A 5 12.94 13.95 -22.02
C GLY A 5 11.54 14.26 -21.52
N SER A 6 10.60 13.32 -21.56
CA SER A 6 9.18 13.54 -21.23
C SER A 6 8.92 13.87 -19.75
N ARG A 7 9.85 13.52 -18.86
CA ARG A 7 9.63 13.57 -17.39
C ARG A 7 9.64 14.98 -16.83
N HIS A 8 10.44 15.85 -17.45
CA HIS A 8 10.63 17.23 -17.03
C HIS A 8 9.98 18.26 -17.97
N LEU A 9 9.33 17.82 -19.06
CA LEU A 9 8.72 18.74 -20.04
C LEU A 9 7.76 19.73 -19.41
N LEU A 10 6.88 19.26 -18.52
CA LEU A 10 5.90 20.14 -17.86
C LEU A 10 6.57 21.15 -16.92
N PHE A 11 7.61 20.74 -16.21
CA PHE A 11 8.38 21.65 -15.37
C PHE A 11 9.13 22.68 -16.24
N LEU A 12 9.78 22.24 -17.32
CA LEU A 12 10.47 23.13 -18.26
C LEU A 12 9.51 24.14 -18.92
N ALA A 13 8.33 23.68 -19.35
CA ALA A 13 7.30 24.54 -19.92
C ALA A 13 6.83 25.62 -18.93
N VAL A 14 6.61 25.25 -17.67
CA VAL A 14 6.23 26.19 -16.60
C VAL A 14 7.37 27.18 -16.33
N THR A 15 8.63 26.74 -16.28
CA THR A 15 9.77 27.66 -16.10
C THR A 15 9.91 28.66 -17.26
N LEU A 16 9.66 28.22 -18.50
CA LEU A 16 9.64 29.07 -19.68
C LEU A 16 8.49 30.08 -19.61
N ALA A 17 7.29 29.63 -19.23
CA ALA A 17 6.13 30.49 -19.07
C ALA A 17 6.33 31.56 -17.99
N THR A 18 6.97 31.21 -16.86
CA THR A 18 7.36 32.17 -15.82
C THR A 18 8.36 33.20 -16.36
N ALA A 19 9.38 32.76 -17.11
CA ALA A 19 10.38 33.64 -17.69
C ALA A 19 9.77 34.61 -18.74
N ILE A 20 8.90 34.11 -19.61
CA ILE A 20 8.17 34.92 -20.60
C ILE A 20 7.26 35.94 -19.90
N SER A 21 6.56 35.52 -18.84
CA SER A 21 5.70 36.42 -18.04
C SER A 21 6.52 37.51 -17.34
N GLY A 22 7.74 37.18 -16.87
CA GLY A 22 8.68 38.14 -16.28
C GLY A 22 9.20 39.14 -17.29
N LEU A 23 9.51 38.69 -18.50
CA LEU A 23 9.93 39.56 -19.60
C LEU A 23 8.77 40.48 -20.04
N ALA A 24 7.55 39.95 -20.13
CA ALA A 24 6.35 40.72 -20.48
C ALA A 24 5.99 41.77 -19.43
N TYR A 25 6.25 41.49 -18.14
CA TYR A 25 6.04 42.45 -17.04
C TYR A 25 6.88 43.72 -17.21
N TYR A 26 8.06 43.61 -17.84
CA TYR A 26 8.89 44.76 -18.17
C TYR A 26 8.22 45.71 -19.18
N PHE A 27 7.41 45.18 -20.09
CA PHE A 27 6.75 45.96 -21.14
C PHE A 27 5.35 46.44 -20.77
N ALA A 28 4.65 45.76 -19.86
CA ALA A 28 3.32 46.15 -19.41
C ALA A 28 2.96 45.48 -18.06
N LEU A 29 2.08 46.12 -17.27
CA LEU A 29 1.72 45.67 -15.89
C LEU A 29 0.69 44.52 -15.84
N TRP A 30 -0.04 44.26 -16.91
CA TRP A 30 -1.08 43.21 -16.98
C TRP A 30 -0.63 41.75 -16.78
N PRO A 31 0.63 41.31 -17.03
CA PRO A 31 1.04 39.91 -16.87
C PRO A 31 1.46 39.60 -15.42
N VAL A 32 1.16 40.46 -14.44
CA VAL A 32 1.41 40.17 -13.02
C VAL A 32 0.67 38.91 -12.55
N TYR A 33 -0.56 38.71 -13.00
CA TYR A 33 -1.37 37.55 -12.62
C TYR A 33 -0.76 36.21 -13.13
N PRO A 34 -0.42 36.06 -14.43
CA PRO A 34 0.24 34.84 -14.89
C PRO A 34 1.65 34.66 -14.30
N LEU A 35 2.40 35.75 -14.07
CA LEU A 35 3.71 35.68 -13.40
C LEU A 35 3.59 35.04 -12.01
N VAL A 36 2.66 35.53 -11.19
CA VAL A 36 2.42 34.98 -9.84
C VAL A 36 1.94 33.54 -9.93
N GLY A 37 1.01 33.23 -10.83
CA GLY A 37 0.48 31.88 -11.02
C GLY A 37 1.56 30.86 -11.41
N PHE A 38 2.31 31.12 -12.48
CA PHE A 38 3.37 30.24 -12.93
C PHE A 38 4.56 30.22 -11.95
N GLY A 39 4.84 31.33 -11.27
CA GLY A 39 5.85 31.41 -10.22
C GLY A 39 5.56 30.49 -9.04
N VAL A 40 4.31 30.45 -8.56
CA VAL A 40 3.90 29.53 -7.48
C VAL A 40 4.04 28.07 -7.92
N ILE A 41 3.60 27.74 -9.14
CA ILE A 41 3.70 26.37 -9.67
C ILE A 41 5.18 25.98 -9.86
N MET A 42 6.01 26.89 -10.36
CA MET A 42 7.46 26.69 -10.46
C MET A 42 8.08 26.40 -9.08
N ALA A 43 7.72 27.17 -8.05
CA ALA A 43 8.21 26.96 -6.69
C ALA A 43 7.84 25.56 -6.14
N VAL A 44 6.63 25.09 -6.41
CA VAL A 44 6.21 23.71 -6.07
C VAL A 44 7.06 22.68 -6.81
N GLY A 45 7.32 22.88 -8.12
CA GLY A 45 8.18 21.99 -8.90
C GLY A 45 9.63 21.96 -8.39
N VAL A 46 10.17 23.11 -7.96
CA VAL A 46 11.50 23.19 -7.32
C VAL A 46 11.51 22.43 -6.00
N LYS A 47 10.48 22.58 -5.17
CA LYS A 47 10.30 21.81 -3.93
C LYS A 47 10.23 20.30 -4.20
N ASP A 48 9.55 19.89 -5.27
CA ASP A 48 9.46 18.49 -5.69
C ASP A 48 10.81 17.90 -6.09
N LEU A 49 11.66 18.68 -6.76
CA LEU A 49 13.02 18.27 -7.14
C LEU A 49 13.96 18.16 -5.92
N LEU A 50 13.81 19.05 -4.95
CA LEU A 50 14.65 19.11 -3.75
C LEU A 50 14.27 18.08 -2.68
N GLN A 51 12.99 17.71 -2.58
CA GLN A 51 12.55 16.76 -1.56
C GLN A 51 13.15 15.37 -1.75
N ARG A 52 13.58 14.74 -0.65
CA ARG A 52 14.13 13.37 -0.65
C ARG A 52 13.14 12.30 -0.23
N ARG A 53 11.95 12.67 0.26
CA ARG A 53 10.97 11.75 0.84
C ARG A 53 10.15 10.98 -0.20
N HIS A 54 9.81 11.60 -1.33
CA HIS A 54 8.93 11.01 -2.35
C HIS A 54 9.66 10.83 -3.68
N ALA A 55 10.11 9.61 -3.97
CA ALA A 55 10.85 9.29 -5.19
C ALA A 55 10.06 9.59 -6.49
N VAL A 56 8.74 9.44 -6.47
CA VAL A 56 7.87 9.70 -7.64
C VAL A 56 7.82 11.19 -7.96
N LEU A 57 7.60 12.05 -6.96
CA LEU A 57 7.55 13.51 -7.15
C LEU A 57 8.90 14.07 -7.59
N ARG A 58 10.00 13.51 -7.09
CA ARG A 58 11.36 13.89 -7.50
C ARG A 58 11.66 13.53 -8.96
N ASN A 59 11.20 12.38 -9.43
CA ASN A 59 11.42 11.93 -10.81
C ASN A 59 10.44 12.55 -11.83
N TYR A 60 9.28 13.03 -11.36
CA TYR A 60 8.21 13.63 -12.17
C TYR A 60 7.65 14.87 -11.46
N PRO A 61 8.40 15.99 -11.40
CA PRO A 61 7.94 17.22 -10.76
C PRO A 61 6.67 17.73 -11.43
N LEU A 62 5.70 18.22 -10.65
CA LEU A 62 4.35 18.63 -11.09
C LEU A 62 3.45 17.48 -11.59
N LEU A 63 3.95 16.64 -12.51
CA LEU A 63 3.22 15.48 -13.06
C LEU A 63 2.81 14.47 -12.00
N GLY A 64 3.67 14.24 -11.00
CA GLY A 64 3.36 13.33 -9.91
C GLY A 64 2.15 13.76 -9.08
N HIS A 65 1.88 15.06 -8.96
CA HIS A 65 0.69 15.56 -8.26
C HIS A 65 -0.60 15.19 -8.99
N VAL A 66 -0.61 15.27 -10.33
CA VAL A 66 -1.74 14.82 -11.15
C VAL A 66 -2.00 13.33 -10.95
N ARG A 67 -0.93 12.52 -10.88
CA ARG A 67 -1.06 11.09 -10.58
C ARG A 67 -1.75 10.85 -9.24
N TYR A 68 -1.32 11.54 -8.18
CA TYR A 68 -1.90 11.37 -6.84
C TYR A 68 -3.33 11.91 -6.76
N PHE A 69 -3.64 12.99 -7.48
CA PHE A 69 -4.99 13.52 -7.60
C PHE A 69 -5.92 12.52 -8.28
N LEU A 70 -5.50 11.92 -9.39
CA LEU A 70 -6.27 10.86 -10.06
C LEU A 70 -6.36 9.60 -9.18
N GLU A 71 -5.32 9.28 -8.41
CA GLU A 71 -5.33 8.16 -7.48
C GLU A 71 -6.36 8.36 -6.35
N LEU A 72 -6.62 9.62 -5.96
CA LEU A 72 -7.65 10.00 -4.98
C LEU A 72 -9.07 9.82 -5.54
N ILE A 73 -9.32 10.22 -6.79
CA ILE A 73 -10.66 10.22 -7.44
C ILE A 73 -11.02 8.86 -8.06
N ARG A 74 -10.00 8.04 -8.32
CA ARG A 74 -10.15 6.72 -8.93
C ARG A 74 -11.11 5.77 -8.18
N PRO A 75 -11.12 5.69 -6.83
CA PRO A 75 -12.08 4.87 -6.10
C PRO A 75 -13.54 5.24 -6.42
N GLU A 76 -13.88 6.52 -6.42
CA GLU A 76 -15.22 7.02 -6.65
C GLU A 76 -15.65 6.73 -8.09
N ILE A 77 -14.81 7.03 -9.08
CA ILE A 77 -15.12 6.70 -10.48
C ILE A 77 -15.36 5.20 -10.64
N ARG A 78 -14.55 4.36 -9.99
CA ARG A 78 -14.67 2.91 -10.18
C ARG A 78 -15.89 2.31 -9.45
N GLN A 79 -16.17 2.78 -8.24
CA GLN A 79 -17.31 2.34 -7.44
C GLN A 79 -18.66 2.69 -8.10
N TYR A 80 -18.73 3.82 -8.82
CA TYR A 80 -19.98 4.24 -9.46
C TYR A 80 -20.08 3.82 -10.94
N PHE A 81 -18.96 3.54 -11.62
CA PHE A 81 -18.97 3.29 -13.07
C PHE A 81 -18.31 1.98 -13.54
N LEU A 82 -17.49 1.26 -12.74
CA LEU A 82 -16.56 0.21 -13.25
C LEU A 82 -16.25 -0.97 -12.27
N GLU A 83 -17.11 -1.36 -11.32
CA GLU A 83 -16.85 -2.45 -10.32
C GLU A 83 -16.23 -3.74 -10.97
N ALA A 84 -15.14 -4.40 -10.48
CA ALA A 84 -14.90 -4.94 -9.14
C ALA A 84 -13.41 -4.94 -8.65
N ASP A 85 -13.17 -4.76 -7.35
CA ASP A 85 -11.83 -4.63 -6.72
C ASP A 85 -11.02 -5.94 -6.53
N ASP A 86 -11.68 -7.08 -6.77
CA ASP A 86 -11.15 -8.44 -6.62
C ASP A 86 -10.57 -9.02 -7.93
N GLU A 87 -10.72 -8.32 -9.06
CA GLU A 87 -10.15 -8.76 -10.34
C GLU A 87 -8.62 -8.88 -10.28
N GLU A 88 -8.15 -10.11 -10.51
CA GLU A 88 -6.80 -10.54 -10.20
C GLU A 88 -5.98 -10.76 -11.48
N VAL A 89 -4.99 -9.88 -11.75
CA VAL A 89 -3.71 -10.31 -12.36
C VAL A 89 -2.58 -9.27 -12.19
N PRO A 90 -1.37 -9.63 -11.70
CA PRO A 90 -0.95 -10.81 -10.92
C PRO A 90 -1.18 -10.66 -9.40
N PHE A 91 -1.58 -9.48 -8.93
CA PHE A 91 -1.95 -9.21 -7.54
C PHE A 91 -3.15 -8.27 -7.52
N SER A 92 -4.15 -8.55 -6.68
CA SER A 92 -5.27 -7.64 -6.47
C SER A 92 -4.80 -6.26 -5.95
N ARG A 93 -5.58 -5.20 -6.24
CA ARG A 93 -5.25 -3.85 -5.75
C ARG A 93 -5.22 -3.81 -4.22
N GLU A 94 -6.12 -4.55 -3.57
CA GLU A 94 -6.17 -4.68 -2.11
C GLU A 94 -4.84 -5.21 -1.55
N SER A 95 -4.30 -6.27 -2.15
CA SER A 95 -2.99 -6.81 -1.78
C SER A 95 -1.87 -5.77 -1.89
N ARG A 96 -1.83 -4.99 -2.98
CA ARG A 96 -0.82 -3.94 -3.16
C ARG A 96 -1.00 -2.78 -2.18
N ALA A 97 -2.25 -2.40 -1.88
CA ALA A 97 -2.56 -1.33 -0.94
C ALA A 97 -2.08 -1.68 0.47
N ILE A 98 -2.31 -2.91 0.93
CA ILE A 98 -1.83 -3.42 2.22
C ILE A 98 -0.29 -3.34 2.28
N VAL A 99 0.41 -3.76 1.23
CA VAL A 99 1.88 -3.67 1.16
C VAL A 99 2.35 -2.22 1.27
N TYR A 100 1.70 -1.28 0.55
CA TYR A 100 2.06 0.13 0.62
C TYR A 100 1.76 0.78 1.96
N GLN A 101 0.63 0.44 2.60
CA GLN A 101 0.28 0.95 3.93
C GLN A 101 1.28 0.47 4.98
N ARG A 102 1.62 -0.82 4.97
CA ARG A 102 2.66 -1.40 5.85
C ARG A 102 4.02 -0.76 5.62
N ALA A 103 4.43 -0.59 4.36
CA ALA A 103 5.71 0.05 4.02
C ALA A 103 5.78 1.51 4.50
N LYS A 104 4.63 2.19 4.64
CA LYS A 104 4.53 3.56 5.15
C LYS A 104 4.24 3.65 6.64
N ASN A 105 4.16 2.51 7.35
CA ASN A 105 3.76 2.42 8.75
C ASN A 105 2.41 3.12 9.03
N VAL A 106 1.47 2.97 8.10
CA VAL A 106 0.09 3.46 8.22
C VAL A 106 -0.81 2.27 8.53
N GLU A 107 -1.85 2.49 9.34
CA GLU A 107 -2.80 1.45 9.72
C GLU A 107 -3.39 0.75 8.48
N ASP A 108 -3.23 -0.58 8.45
CA ASP A 108 -3.65 -1.47 7.35
C ASP A 108 -4.96 -2.21 7.66
N LYS A 109 -5.53 -2.00 8.85
CA LYS A 109 -6.73 -2.69 9.33
C LYS A 109 -7.98 -1.94 8.91
N ARG A 110 -8.90 -2.63 8.22
CA ARG A 110 -10.25 -2.15 7.94
C ARG A 110 -11.25 -3.06 8.65
N PRO A 111 -11.94 -2.59 9.71
CA PRO A 111 -12.89 -3.40 10.46
C PRO A 111 -14.22 -3.46 9.71
N PHE A 112 -14.26 -4.21 8.62
CA PHE A 112 -15.50 -4.56 7.92
C PHE A 112 -15.41 -6.00 7.44
N GLY A 113 -16.56 -6.67 7.29
CA GLY A 113 -16.65 -8.11 7.02
C GLY A 113 -15.83 -8.61 5.82
N THR A 114 -15.77 -9.93 5.66
CA THR A 114 -15.00 -10.53 4.57
C THR A 114 -15.58 -10.15 3.20
N LYS A 115 -14.72 -9.60 2.33
CA LYS A 115 -15.03 -9.43 0.90
C LYS A 115 -14.71 -10.68 0.08
N LYS A 116 -14.04 -11.69 0.68
CA LYS A 116 -13.73 -12.94 0.00
C LYS A 116 -15.01 -13.73 -0.28
N ASN A 117 -15.09 -14.32 -1.47
CA ASN A 117 -16.15 -15.26 -1.82
C ASN A 117 -16.00 -16.55 -1.01
N ILE A 118 -16.69 -16.61 0.13
CA ILE A 118 -16.69 -17.77 1.04
C ILE A 118 -17.30 -19.01 0.39
N TYR A 119 -18.21 -18.87 -0.57
CA TYR A 119 -18.85 -19.99 -1.28
C TYR A 119 -18.09 -20.40 -2.55
N GLY A 120 -16.97 -19.72 -2.87
CA GLY A 120 -16.15 -20.02 -4.03
C GLY A 120 -15.39 -21.35 -3.91
N SER A 121 -15.10 -22.00 -5.04
CA SER A 121 -14.29 -23.22 -5.04
C SER A 121 -12.89 -22.94 -4.47
N GLY A 122 -12.43 -23.79 -3.55
CA GLY A 122 -11.12 -23.66 -2.90
C GLY A 122 -11.14 -22.90 -1.56
N TYR A 123 -12.26 -22.26 -1.21
CA TYR A 123 -12.46 -21.78 0.17
C TYR A 123 -12.93 -22.95 1.05
N GLN A 124 -12.19 -23.22 2.13
CA GLN A 124 -12.52 -24.26 3.10
C GLN A 124 -12.66 -23.64 4.47
N TRP A 125 -13.71 -24.03 5.20
CA TRP A 125 -13.86 -23.70 6.61
C TRP A 125 -14.10 -24.97 7.40
N ILE A 126 -13.69 -24.97 8.66
CA ILE A 126 -13.92 -26.06 9.59
C ILE A 126 -14.96 -25.57 10.60
N THR A 127 -16.04 -26.32 10.75
CA THR A 127 -17.03 -26.08 11.81
C THR A 127 -16.70 -26.92 13.03
N HIS A 128 -17.04 -26.40 14.21
CA HIS A 128 -16.87 -27.16 15.44
C HIS A 128 -17.86 -28.34 15.48
N SER A 129 -17.37 -29.53 15.84
CA SER A 129 -18.22 -30.70 16.06
C SER A 129 -18.91 -30.60 17.43
N ILE A 130 -20.23 -30.69 17.45
CA ILE A 130 -21.01 -30.78 18.70
C ILE A 130 -20.94 -32.16 19.36
N ARG A 131 -20.39 -33.17 18.68
CA ARG A 131 -20.22 -34.52 19.22
C ARG A 131 -18.84 -34.62 19.89
N PRO A 132 -18.77 -34.74 21.22
CA PRO A 132 -17.51 -34.91 21.90
C PRO A 132 -16.88 -36.25 21.50
N ASN A 133 -15.57 -36.24 21.26
CA ASN A 133 -14.78 -37.45 21.01
C ASN A 133 -13.71 -37.56 22.09
N LYS A 134 -13.39 -38.79 22.51
CA LYS A 134 -12.34 -39.02 23.49
C LYS A 134 -11.02 -39.17 22.74
N ILE A 135 -10.04 -38.34 23.09
CA ILE A 135 -8.73 -38.36 22.46
C ILE A 135 -7.85 -39.33 23.26
N GLU A 136 -7.29 -40.34 22.60
CA GLU A 136 -6.41 -41.32 23.25
C GLU A 136 -4.97 -40.80 23.39
N ASP A 137 -4.48 -40.04 22.40
CA ASP A 137 -3.17 -39.41 22.42
C ASP A 137 -3.27 -37.89 22.52
N THR A 138 -2.77 -37.34 23.63
CA THR A 138 -2.74 -35.89 23.89
C THR A 138 -1.45 -35.23 23.43
N ASN A 139 -0.50 -35.98 22.85
CA ASN A 139 0.75 -35.45 22.34
C ASN A 139 0.58 -34.96 20.90
N PHE A 140 0.13 -33.71 20.75
CA PHE A 140 0.00 -33.05 19.45
C PHE A 140 1.33 -32.54 18.90
N ARG A 141 2.40 -33.35 18.96
CA ARG A 141 3.70 -33.02 18.36
C ARG A 141 4.02 -33.96 17.21
N VAL A 142 4.66 -33.41 16.19
CA VAL A 142 5.16 -34.15 15.04
C VAL A 142 6.64 -33.89 14.86
N LYS A 143 7.38 -34.95 14.55
CA LYS A 143 8.79 -34.86 14.20
C LYS A 143 8.94 -34.21 12.84
N ILE A 144 9.59 -33.04 12.79
CA ILE A 144 9.96 -32.35 11.56
C ILE A 144 11.44 -32.61 11.28
N GLY A 145 11.71 -33.16 10.10
CA GLY A 145 13.07 -33.42 9.60
C GLY A 145 13.16 -34.76 8.87
N GLY A 146 13.61 -34.73 7.61
CA GLY A 146 13.87 -35.93 6.80
C GLY A 146 15.31 -36.43 6.90
N PRO A 147 15.74 -37.36 6.03
CA PRO A 147 17.08 -37.95 6.06
C PRO A 147 18.23 -36.94 5.91
N ALA A 148 17.97 -35.81 5.25
CA ALA A 148 18.93 -34.72 5.04
C ALA A 148 18.92 -33.67 6.18
N CYS A 149 18.13 -33.85 7.24
CA CYS A 149 18.05 -32.91 8.34
C CYS A 149 19.06 -33.25 9.44
N GLU A 150 20.04 -32.39 9.66
CA GLU A 150 21.06 -32.57 10.71
C GLU A 150 20.49 -32.46 12.14
N LYS A 151 19.37 -31.75 12.31
CA LYS A 151 18.73 -31.49 13.62
C LYS A 151 17.20 -31.59 13.52
N PRO A 152 16.65 -32.81 13.46
CA PRO A 152 15.20 -32.99 13.52
C PRO A 152 14.66 -32.53 14.88
N TYR A 153 13.45 -31.99 14.90
CA TYR A 153 12.82 -31.46 16.12
C TYR A 153 11.32 -31.79 16.18
N GLU A 154 10.76 -31.78 17.39
CA GLU A 154 9.34 -32.03 17.63
C GLU A 154 8.55 -30.72 17.63
N ALA A 155 7.70 -30.52 16.63
CA ALA A 155 6.87 -29.33 16.48
C ALA A 155 5.43 -29.60 16.93
N SER A 156 4.81 -28.66 17.65
CA SER A 156 3.36 -28.74 17.91
C SER A 156 2.56 -28.60 16.61
N LEU A 157 1.55 -29.44 16.40
CA LEU A 157 0.61 -29.31 15.27
C LEU A 157 -0.08 -27.94 15.28
N TYR A 158 -0.42 -27.45 16.47
CA TYR A 158 -0.98 -26.12 16.66
C TYR A 158 0.11 -25.20 17.16
N ASN A 159 0.49 -24.26 16.32
CA ASN A 159 1.50 -23.27 16.63
C ASN A 159 0.86 -21.89 16.80
N ILE A 160 1.42 -21.10 17.69
CA ILE A 160 0.90 -19.78 18.01
C ILE A 160 1.45 -18.83 16.96
N SER A 161 0.58 -18.29 16.11
CA SER A 161 0.97 -17.26 15.14
C SER A 161 1.55 -16.03 15.88
N ALA A 162 2.57 -15.39 15.31
CA ALA A 162 3.17 -14.20 15.88
C ALA A 162 2.14 -13.05 15.95
N MET A 163 1.53 -12.86 17.12
CA MET A 163 0.63 -11.75 17.40
C MET A 163 1.42 -10.66 18.14
N SER A 164 1.26 -9.40 17.71
CA SER A 164 2.02 -8.27 18.28
C SER A 164 1.76 -8.10 19.78
N PHE A 165 2.82 -7.80 20.54
CA PHE A 165 2.71 -7.31 21.92
C PHE A 165 1.77 -6.09 21.94
N GLY A 166 0.60 -6.22 22.57
CA GLY A 166 -0.44 -5.20 22.59
C GLY A 166 -1.78 -5.63 21.96
N ALA A 167 -1.80 -6.68 21.13
CA ALA A 167 -3.05 -7.28 20.64
C ALA A 167 -3.64 -8.31 21.61
N LEU A 168 -2.81 -8.84 22.52
CA LEU A 168 -3.17 -9.84 23.52
C LEU A 168 -2.80 -9.34 24.92
N SER A 169 -3.61 -9.71 25.91
CA SER A 169 -3.30 -9.42 27.31
C SER A 169 -2.05 -10.19 27.78
N ALA A 170 -1.36 -9.67 28.79
CA ALA A 170 -0.20 -10.36 29.37
C ALA A 170 -0.54 -11.79 29.84
N ASN A 171 -1.75 -12.00 30.35
CA ASN A 171 -2.24 -13.33 30.75
C ASN A 171 -2.41 -14.28 29.56
N ALA A 172 -2.89 -13.77 28.42
CA ALA A 172 -3.00 -14.56 27.20
C ALA A 172 -1.61 -14.98 26.68
N ILE A 173 -0.63 -14.06 26.67
CA ILE A 173 0.75 -14.37 26.28
C ILE A 173 1.37 -15.42 27.23
N ALA A 174 1.15 -15.28 28.54
CA ALA A 174 1.66 -16.23 29.53
C ALA A 174 1.03 -17.62 29.41
N ALA A 175 -0.28 -17.71 29.12
CA ALA A 175 -0.96 -18.97 28.87
C ALA A 175 -0.41 -19.66 27.60
N LEU A 176 -0.27 -18.89 26.52
CA LEU A 176 0.26 -19.37 25.23
C LEU A 176 1.71 -19.89 25.36
N ASN A 177 2.56 -19.20 26.14
CA ASN A 177 3.94 -19.65 26.37
C ASN A 177 4.04 -20.94 27.20
N ARG A 178 3.01 -21.29 27.97
CA ARG A 178 2.99 -22.51 28.80
C ARG A 178 2.49 -23.74 28.05
N GLY A 179 1.91 -23.55 26.84
CA GLY A 179 1.32 -24.62 26.02
C GLY A 179 -0.20 -24.58 26.08
#